data_AF-A0A414HKW5-F1
#
_entry.id   AF-A0A414HKW5-F1
#
_cell.length_a   1.000
_cell.length_b   1.000
_cell.length_c   1.000
_cell.angle_alpha   90.00
_cell.angle_beta   90.00
_cell.angle_gamma   90.00
#
_symmetry.space_group_name_H-M   'P 1'
#
loop_
_entity.id
_entity.type
_entity.pdbx_description
1 polymer ?
#
loop_
_entity_poly.entity_id
_entity_poly.type
_entity_poly.pdbx_seq_one_letter_code
_entity_poly.pdbx_strand_id
1 'polypeptide(L)'
;MYYVYVAGYILLAAAMQLFTGNFPVSFLAFPLNIIFAAIWLFLLWILYKEYNNLRITRFLGSSKASVLSISLFIGGCLIIGLFPQLSEPEAEMRNGISASLGCYNFMTSWIFISILLLLLSNLAMITIHACRHRKQARWRFILNHAGLWLALFAGFLGSSDTRTLRVPLYKGEPTHEAFDMNGASYYLDYDMELNSFAVEYYPNGRPSRFSANVRLGNENVLLEVNHPYSYRLGEDVYLTGYDVTKGNESNYCILQVVKQPWKYVMVAGILMMLAGAVLLFINGAKAYDKLG
;
A
#
# COMPACT_ATOMS: atom_id res chain seq x y z
N MET A 1 19.55 8.83 25.44
CA MET A 1 19.06 10.09 24.83
C MET A 1 18.19 9.80 23.61
N TYR A 2 18.69 9.22 22.52
CA TYR A 2 17.88 8.97 21.31
C TYR A 2 16.68 8.03 21.51
N TYR A 3 16.85 6.95 22.29
CA TYR A 3 15.77 6.04 22.66
C TYR A 3 14.62 6.75 23.41
N VAL A 4 14.91 7.83 24.14
CA VAL A 4 13.89 8.59 24.88
C VAL A 4 12.97 9.34 23.92
N TYR A 5 13.50 9.91 22.83
CA TYR A 5 12.67 10.58 21.82
C TYR A 5 11.72 9.60 21.13
N VAL A 6 12.25 8.44 20.73
CA VAL A 6 11.44 7.40 20.06
C VAL A 6 10.42 6.80 21.01
N ALA A 7 10.82 6.47 22.25
CA ALA A 7 9.90 5.97 23.26
C ALA A 7 8.79 6.97 23.55
N GLY A 8 9.12 8.26 23.76
CA GLY A 8 8.12 9.31 23.96
C GLY A 8 7.17 9.47 22.78
N TYR A 9 7.69 9.41 21.55
CA TYR A 9 6.88 9.47 20.33
C TYR A 9 5.91 8.28 20.19
N ILE A 10 6.37 7.06 20.46
CA ILE A 10 5.52 5.86 20.42
C ILE A 10 4.53 5.81 21.59
N LEU A 11 4.92 6.26 22.78
CA LEU A 11 4.01 6.38 23.92
C LEU A 11 2.90 7.39 23.64
N LEU A 12 3.21 8.50 22.97
CA LEU A 12 2.20 9.45 22.52
C LEU A 12 1.25 8.82 21.50
N ALA A 13 1.76 8.04 20.55
CA ALA A 13 0.93 7.30 19.59
C ALA A 13 0.02 6.27 20.28
N ALA A 14 0.54 5.54 21.28
CA ALA A 14 -0.25 4.62 22.09
C ALA A 14 -1.31 5.34 22.93
N ALA A 15 -0.99 6.51 23.49
CA ALA A 15 -1.98 7.33 24.19
C ALA A 15 -3.09 7.78 23.24
N MET A 16 -2.74 8.30 22.05
CA MET A 16 -3.72 8.65 21.01
C MET A 16 -4.61 7.47 20.62
N GLN A 17 -4.02 6.28 20.46
CA GLN A 17 -4.74 5.04 20.20
C GLN A 17 -5.78 4.74 21.30
N LEU A 18 -5.41 4.87 22.57
CA LEU A 18 -6.31 4.59 23.69
C LEU A 18 -7.44 5.63 23.83
N PHE A 19 -7.19 6.88 23.47
CA PHE A 19 -8.19 7.96 23.61
C PHE A 19 -9.13 8.10 22.41
N THR A 20 -8.65 7.79 21.21
CA THR A 20 -9.37 8.10 19.95
C THR A 20 -9.71 6.86 19.11
N GLY A 21 -9.22 5.68 19.50
CA GLY A 21 -9.32 4.50 18.67
C GLY A 21 -8.37 4.58 17.47
N ASN A 22 -8.73 3.96 16.35
CA ASN A 22 -7.91 3.96 15.15
C ASN A 22 -7.92 5.29 14.42
N PHE A 23 -6.85 5.54 13.66
CA PHE A 23 -6.75 6.73 12.83
C PHE A 23 -7.72 6.66 11.64
N PRO A 24 -8.49 7.71 11.36
CA PRO A 24 -9.40 7.75 10.22
C PRO A 24 -8.61 7.91 8.92
N VAL A 25 -8.16 6.80 8.32
CA VAL A 25 -7.33 6.82 7.09
C VAL A 25 -8.01 7.50 5.89
N SER A 26 -9.34 7.63 5.91
CA SER A 26 -10.10 8.43 4.93
C SER A 26 -9.68 9.90 4.90
N PHE A 27 -9.12 10.45 6.00
CA PHE A 27 -8.53 11.79 6.02
C PHE A 27 -7.36 11.93 5.04
N LEU A 28 -6.68 10.83 4.72
CA LEU A 28 -5.58 10.78 3.77
C LEU A 28 -6.07 10.43 2.35
N ALA A 29 -7.37 10.54 2.04
CA ALA A 29 -7.84 10.40 0.66
C ALA A 29 -7.33 11.57 -0.21
N PHE A 30 -7.25 11.34 -1.52
CA PHE A 30 -6.94 12.40 -2.47
C PHE A 30 -7.99 13.54 -2.40
N PRO A 31 -7.59 14.82 -2.42
CA PRO A 31 -6.22 15.36 -2.63
C PRO A 31 -5.42 15.60 -1.34
N LEU A 32 -5.96 15.29 -0.16
CA LEU A 32 -5.34 15.64 1.13
C LEU A 32 -4.02 14.91 1.38
N ASN A 33 -3.86 13.67 0.92
CA ASN A 33 -2.58 12.96 0.97
C ASN A 33 -1.43 13.72 0.27
N ILE A 34 -1.67 14.26 -0.92
CA ILE A 34 -0.67 15.05 -1.65
C ILE A 34 -0.34 16.35 -0.92
N ILE A 35 -1.36 17.06 -0.42
CA ILE A 35 -1.18 18.31 0.32
C ILE A 35 -0.36 18.05 1.60
N PHE A 36 -0.73 17.01 2.35
CA PHE A 36 -0.01 16.57 3.54
C PHE A 36 1.46 16.25 3.22
N ALA A 37 1.71 15.47 2.15
CA ALA A 37 3.05 15.10 1.75
C ALA A 37 3.90 16.31 1.35
N ALA A 38 3.33 17.26 0.60
CA ALA A 38 4.02 18.46 0.17
C ALA A 38 4.43 19.34 1.37
N ILE A 39 3.49 19.59 2.29
CA ILE A 39 3.76 20.34 3.52
C ILE A 39 4.82 19.62 4.36
N TRP A 40 4.67 18.31 4.56
CA TRP A 40 5.60 17.52 5.36
C TRP A 40 7.03 17.51 4.79
N LEU A 41 7.19 17.26 3.48
CA LEU A 41 8.49 17.30 2.83
C LEU A 41 9.12 18.69 2.85
N PHE A 42 8.30 19.75 2.70
CA PHE A 42 8.77 21.14 2.81
C PHE A 42 9.27 21.45 4.23
N LEU A 43 8.55 21.02 5.26
CA LEU A 43 8.97 21.16 6.66
C LEU A 43 10.25 20.39 6.96
N LEU A 44 10.39 19.14 6.47
CA LEU A 44 11.64 18.38 6.61
C LEU A 44 12.81 19.05 5.90
N TRP A 45 12.56 19.66 4.74
CA TRP A 45 13.57 20.44 4.02
C TRP A 45 14.01 21.69 4.79
N ILE A 46 13.06 22.47 5.36
CA ILE A 46 13.39 23.61 6.24
C ILE A 46 14.18 23.12 7.45
N LEU A 47 13.74 22.04 8.09
CA LEU A 47 14.39 21.46 9.25
C LEU A 47 15.85 21.09 8.93
N TYR A 48 16.07 20.45 7.77
CA TYR A 48 17.41 20.11 7.29
C TYR A 48 18.26 21.36 6.96
N LYS A 49 17.68 22.39 6.33
CA LYS A 49 18.45 23.54 5.82
C LYS A 49 18.78 24.55 6.91
N GLU A 50 17.77 24.96 7.68
CA GLU A 50 17.87 26.08 8.63
C GLU A 50 18.14 25.59 10.08
N TYR A 51 17.72 24.36 10.40
CA TYR A 51 17.75 23.83 11.77
C TYR A 51 18.56 22.53 11.91
N ASN A 52 19.60 22.37 11.08
CA ASN A 52 20.48 21.19 11.11
C ASN A 52 21.21 20.95 12.44
N ASN A 53 21.36 22.00 13.26
CA ASN A 53 22.05 21.95 14.54
C ASN A 53 21.17 21.42 15.68
N LEU A 54 19.84 21.38 15.50
CA LEU A 54 18.93 20.84 16.52
C LEU A 54 19.19 19.35 16.73
N ARG A 55 19.12 18.91 17.99
CA ARG A 55 19.34 17.49 18.36
C ARG A 55 18.36 16.56 17.65
N ILE A 56 17.10 16.98 17.50
CA ILE A 56 16.05 16.21 16.83
C ILE A 56 16.35 16.08 15.33
N THR A 57 16.73 17.17 14.65
CA THR A 57 17.10 17.13 13.23
C THR A 57 18.28 16.18 12.98
N ARG A 58 19.33 16.29 13.80
CA ARG A 58 20.51 15.41 13.71
C ARG A 58 20.15 13.96 13.98
N PHE A 59 19.27 13.71 14.95
CA PHE A 59 18.75 12.38 15.24
C PHE A 59 17.98 11.83 14.04
N LEU A 60 17.01 12.59 13.51
CA LEU A 60 16.13 12.17 12.43
C LEU A 60 16.89 11.82 11.14
N GLY A 61 18.02 12.47 10.87
CA GLY A 61 18.91 12.13 9.73
C GLY A 61 20.02 11.12 10.05
N SER A 62 20.07 10.54 11.25
CA SER A 62 21.15 9.63 11.67
C SER A 62 20.87 8.16 11.34
N SER A 63 21.94 7.36 11.19
CA SER A 63 21.83 5.90 11.06
C SER A 63 21.18 5.23 12.27
N LYS A 64 21.30 5.83 13.47
CA LYS A 64 20.62 5.34 14.68
C LYS A 64 19.10 5.45 14.56
N ALA A 65 18.58 6.53 13.98
CA ALA A 65 17.15 6.66 13.69
C ALA A 65 16.69 5.67 12.61
N SER A 66 17.53 5.38 11.63
CA SER A 66 17.24 4.34 10.62
C SER A 66 17.10 2.96 11.27
N VAL A 67 18.06 2.53 12.08
CA VAL A 67 17.98 1.24 12.79
C VAL A 67 16.73 1.18 13.66
N LEU A 68 16.45 2.23 14.45
CA LEU A 68 15.27 2.26 15.32
C LEU A 68 13.95 2.23 14.55
N SER A 69 13.81 3.03 13.50
CA SER A 69 12.57 3.07 12.69
C SER A 69 12.35 1.77 11.93
N ILE A 70 13.40 1.17 11.38
CA ILE A 70 13.32 -0.13 10.70
C ILE A 70 12.97 -1.25 11.71
N SER A 71 13.62 -1.29 12.88
CA SER A 71 13.29 -2.29 13.92
C SER A 71 11.85 -2.16 14.39
N LEU A 72 11.35 -0.94 14.59
CA LEU A 72 9.94 -0.71 14.92
C LEU A 72 8.99 -1.12 13.80
N PHE A 73 9.33 -0.81 12.54
CA PHE A 73 8.53 -1.20 11.38
C PHE A 73 8.44 -2.72 11.25
N ILE A 74 9.55 -3.43 11.40
CA ILE A 74 9.58 -4.90 11.44
C ILE A 74 8.71 -5.43 12.59
N GLY A 75 8.83 -4.84 13.79
CA GLY A 75 7.96 -5.19 14.92
C GLY A 75 6.47 -4.99 14.62
N GLY A 76 6.12 -3.90 13.94
CA GLY A 76 4.75 -3.64 13.48
C GLY A 76 4.26 -4.65 12.43
N CYS A 77 5.11 -5.01 11.46
CA CYS A 77 4.82 -6.07 10.49
C CYS A 77 4.61 -7.43 11.16
N LEU A 78 5.36 -7.74 12.23
CA LEU A 78 5.14 -8.96 13.02
C LEU A 78 3.78 -8.93 13.71
N ILE A 79 3.33 -7.80 14.25
CA ILE A 79 1.97 -7.70 14.81
C ILE A 79 0.93 -7.99 13.74
N ILE A 80 1.08 -7.38 12.55
CA ILE A 80 0.18 -7.62 11.41
C ILE A 80 0.13 -9.10 11.03
N GLY A 81 1.27 -9.80 11.02
CA GLY A 81 1.36 -11.20 10.63
C GLY A 81 0.96 -12.20 11.72
N LEU A 82 1.09 -11.84 13.00
CA LEU A 82 0.81 -12.72 14.14
C LEU A 82 -0.60 -12.55 14.71
N PHE A 83 -1.24 -11.40 14.49
CA PHE A 83 -2.63 -11.14 14.90
C PHE A 83 -3.56 -11.18 13.69
N PRO A 84 -4.77 -11.77 13.82
CA PRO A 84 -5.75 -11.69 12.76
C PRO A 84 -6.15 -10.22 12.53
N GLN A 85 -6.03 -9.76 11.28
CA GLN A 85 -6.47 -8.42 10.88
C GLN A 85 -7.94 -8.49 10.47
N LEU A 86 -8.80 -7.92 11.31
CA LEU A 86 -10.25 -7.99 11.25
C LEU A 86 -10.83 -6.70 10.65
N SER A 87 -12.08 -6.78 10.19
CA SER A 87 -12.86 -5.59 9.85
C SER A 87 -13.11 -4.72 11.09
N GLU A 88 -13.44 -3.44 10.91
CA GLU A 88 -13.70 -2.52 12.03
C GLU A 88 -14.77 -3.06 13.01
N PRO A 89 -15.94 -3.54 12.56
CA PRO A 89 -16.96 -4.06 13.48
C PRO A 89 -16.49 -5.30 14.26
N GLU A 90 -15.78 -6.21 13.59
CA GLU A 90 -15.26 -7.43 14.24
C GLU A 90 -14.14 -7.12 15.25
N ALA A 91 -13.31 -6.10 14.96
CA ALA A 91 -12.26 -5.64 15.86
C ALA A 91 -12.84 -4.97 17.11
N GLU A 92 -13.90 -4.17 16.98
CA GLU A 92 -14.61 -3.53 18.10
C GLU A 92 -15.26 -4.54 19.06
N MET A 93 -15.64 -5.72 18.56
CA MET A 93 -16.15 -6.81 19.40
C MET A 93 -15.07 -7.47 20.27
N ARG A 94 -13.78 -7.23 19.99
CA ARG A 94 -12.66 -7.79 20.77
C ARG A 94 -12.39 -6.94 22.01
N ASN A 95 -12.07 -7.61 23.11
CA ASN A 95 -11.74 -6.98 24.38
C ASN A 95 -10.28 -7.26 24.80
N GLY A 96 -9.75 -6.43 25.71
CA GLY A 96 -8.43 -6.60 26.31
C GLY A 96 -7.35 -5.67 25.74
N ILE A 97 -6.16 -5.71 26.34
CA ILE A 97 -5.08 -4.75 26.07
C ILE A 97 -4.67 -4.75 24.59
N SER A 98 -4.57 -5.93 23.97
CA SER A 98 -4.23 -6.04 22.54
C SER A 98 -5.29 -5.42 21.63
N ALA A 99 -6.58 -5.51 22.00
CA ALA A 99 -7.65 -4.85 21.25
C ALA A 99 -7.59 -3.34 21.44
N SER A 100 -7.39 -2.86 22.68
CA SER A 100 -7.26 -1.42 22.98
C SER A 100 -6.07 -0.76 22.30
N LEU A 101 -4.98 -1.50 22.06
CA LEU A 101 -3.82 -1.02 21.29
C LEU A 101 -3.97 -1.16 19.77
N GLY A 102 -5.11 -1.64 19.28
CA GLY A 102 -5.42 -1.77 17.85
C GLY A 102 -4.74 -2.95 17.15
N CYS A 103 -4.30 -4.01 17.85
CA CYS A 103 -3.57 -5.12 17.22
C CYS A 103 -4.40 -5.90 16.17
N TYR A 104 -5.73 -5.88 16.27
CA TYR A 104 -6.64 -6.57 15.34
C TYR A 104 -6.98 -5.75 14.09
N ASN A 105 -6.57 -4.49 14.03
CA ASN A 105 -6.73 -3.59 12.89
C ASN A 105 -5.52 -2.65 12.86
N PHE A 106 -4.32 -3.25 12.90
CA PHE A 106 -3.09 -2.57 13.30
C PHE A 106 -2.58 -1.60 12.22
N MET A 107 -2.84 -1.87 10.95
CA MET A 107 -2.44 -1.00 9.84
C MET A 107 -3.06 0.40 9.93
N THR A 108 -4.21 0.54 10.58
CA THR A 108 -4.90 1.83 10.81
C THR A 108 -4.69 2.37 12.22
N SER A 109 -3.91 1.70 13.07
CA SER A 109 -3.62 2.16 14.44
C SER A 109 -2.68 3.37 14.45
N TRP A 110 -2.83 4.26 15.43
CA TRP A 110 -1.93 5.40 15.59
C TRP A 110 -0.47 4.97 15.78
N ILE A 111 -0.25 3.81 16.41
CA ILE A 111 1.07 3.25 16.65
C ILE A 111 1.75 2.93 15.32
N PHE A 112 1.10 2.15 14.45
CA PHE A 112 1.67 1.79 13.14
C PHE A 112 1.89 3.01 12.25
N ILE A 113 0.92 3.92 12.21
CA ILE A 113 1.02 5.16 11.42
C ILE A 113 2.20 6.00 11.90
N SER A 114 2.38 6.13 13.21
CA SER A 114 3.51 6.87 13.77
C SER A 114 4.84 6.22 13.42
N ILE A 115 4.95 4.89 13.54
CA ILE A 115 6.15 4.14 13.13
C ILE A 115 6.48 4.41 11.65
N LEU A 116 5.48 4.37 10.79
CA LEU A 116 5.67 4.59 9.36
C LEU A 116 6.03 6.04 9.03
N LEU A 117 5.40 7.03 9.67
CA LEU A 117 5.76 8.44 9.53
C LEU A 117 7.19 8.72 10.02
N LEU A 118 7.64 8.06 11.09
CA LEU A 118 9.02 8.15 11.55
C LEU A 118 10.00 7.58 10.52
N LEU A 119 9.70 6.39 9.96
CA LEU A 119 10.51 5.75 8.93
C LEU A 119 10.60 6.61 7.67
N LEU A 120 9.47 7.06 7.15
CA LEU A 120 9.39 7.93 5.98
C LEU A 120 10.07 9.28 6.22
N SER A 121 9.97 9.87 7.42
CA SER A 121 10.70 11.09 7.79
C SER A 121 12.22 10.86 7.77
N ASN A 122 12.69 9.73 8.32
CA ASN A 122 14.10 9.37 8.31
C ASN A 122 14.62 9.18 6.87
N LEU A 123 13.88 8.44 6.03
CA LEU A 123 14.22 8.27 4.61
C LEU A 123 14.26 9.59 3.86
N ALA A 124 13.29 10.48 4.09
CA ALA A 124 13.25 11.81 3.46
C ALA A 124 14.47 12.65 3.88
N MET A 125 14.80 12.71 5.19
CA MET A 125 15.97 13.44 5.68
C MET A 125 17.28 12.93 5.06
N ILE A 126 17.44 11.61 4.97
CA ILE A 126 18.60 10.97 4.35
C ILE A 126 18.67 11.29 2.85
N THR A 127 17.52 11.28 2.17
CA THR A 127 17.43 11.61 0.74
C THR A 127 17.74 13.09 0.49
N ILE A 128 17.21 14.01 1.29
CA ILE A 128 17.51 15.46 1.22
C ILE A 128 19.01 15.71 1.40
N HIS A 129 19.62 15.08 2.41
CA HIS A 129 21.06 15.13 2.62
C HIS A 129 21.85 14.60 1.40
N ALA A 130 21.35 13.52 0.78
CA ALA A 130 21.94 12.91 -0.40
C ALA A 130 21.86 13.80 -1.65
N CYS A 131 20.72 14.46 -1.87
CA CYS A 131 20.52 15.35 -3.00
C CYS A 131 21.42 16.59 -2.94
N ARG A 132 21.73 17.11 -1.74
CA ARG A 132 22.52 18.36 -1.59
C ARG A 132 24.02 18.22 -1.81
N HIS A 133 24.65 17.12 -1.40
CA HIS A 133 26.10 16.92 -1.64
C HIS A 133 26.35 15.99 -2.85
N ARG A 134 26.02 16.45 -4.05
CA ARG A 134 25.93 15.62 -5.28
C ARG A 134 27.30 15.05 -5.72
N LYS A 135 27.43 13.71 -5.78
CA LYS A 135 28.51 12.96 -6.47
C LYS A 135 27.87 11.79 -7.24
N GLN A 136 28.44 11.32 -8.36
CA GLN A 136 27.86 10.22 -9.16
C GLN A 136 27.51 8.98 -8.34
N ALA A 137 28.39 8.59 -7.39
CA ALA A 137 28.14 7.47 -6.48
C ALA A 137 26.84 7.62 -5.66
N ARG A 138 26.38 8.86 -5.41
CA ARG A 138 25.19 9.17 -4.60
C ARG A 138 23.89 9.07 -5.38
N TRP A 139 23.87 9.11 -6.71
CA TRP A 139 22.63 8.91 -7.48
C TRP A 139 22.03 7.52 -7.24
N ARG A 140 22.89 6.50 -7.14
CA ARG A 140 22.51 5.13 -6.78
C ARG A 140 21.87 5.05 -5.40
N PHE A 141 22.44 5.80 -4.46
CA PHE A 141 21.92 5.91 -3.09
C PHE A 141 20.57 6.65 -3.06
N ILE A 142 20.45 7.75 -3.80
CA ILE A 142 19.21 8.53 -3.94
C ILE A 142 18.10 7.68 -4.55
N LEU A 143 18.38 6.96 -5.65
CA LEU A 143 17.39 6.09 -6.30
C LEU A 143 16.83 5.03 -5.35
N ASN A 144 17.69 4.38 -4.55
CA ASN A 144 17.23 3.42 -3.54
C ASN A 144 16.36 4.07 -2.46
N HIS A 145 16.80 5.17 -1.85
CA HIS A 145 16.09 5.77 -0.72
C HIS A 145 14.82 6.51 -1.15
N ALA A 146 14.87 7.25 -2.25
CA ALA A 146 13.70 7.90 -2.83
C ALA A 146 12.71 6.88 -3.39
N GLY A 147 13.19 5.80 -4.01
CA GLY A 147 12.34 4.71 -4.50
C GLY A 147 11.60 4.00 -3.38
N LEU A 148 12.31 3.65 -2.30
CA LEU A 148 11.69 3.06 -1.10
C LEU A 148 10.69 4.03 -0.44
N TRP A 149 11.04 5.32 -0.35
CA TRP A 149 10.13 6.34 0.18
C TRP A 149 8.85 6.41 -0.65
N LEU A 150 8.96 6.44 -1.98
CA LEU A 150 7.83 6.53 -2.89
C LEU A 150 6.94 5.27 -2.84
N ALA A 151 7.55 4.08 -2.77
CA ALA A 151 6.83 2.82 -2.68
C ALA A 151 6.03 2.71 -1.36
N LEU A 152 6.66 3.02 -0.23
CA LEU A 152 5.99 3.01 1.08
C LEU A 152 4.93 4.11 1.18
N PHE A 153 5.21 5.30 0.67
CA PHE A 153 4.26 6.41 0.63
C PHE A 153 3.01 6.03 -0.16
N ALA A 154 3.18 5.57 -1.41
CA ALA A 154 2.06 5.18 -2.27
C ALA A 154 1.27 3.99 -1.70
N GLY A 155 1.96 3.00 -1.12
CA GLY A 155 1.31 1.83 -0.55
C GLY A 155 0.49 2.12 0.70
N PHE A 156 0.91 3.07 1.52
CA PHE A 156 0.19 3.41 2.75
C PHE A 156 -0.74 4.61 2.58
N LEU A 157 -0.20 5.78 2.23
CA LEU A 157 -0.98 7.02 2.09
C LEU A 157 -1.89 7.02 0.86
N GLY A 158 -1.64 6.14 -0.10
CA GLY A 158 -2.55 5.89 -1.23
C GLY A 158 -3.57 4.78 -1.00
N SER A 159 -3.49 4.04 0.12
CA SER A 159 -4.41 2.95 0.41
C SER A 159 -5.84 3.44 0.68
N SER A 160 -5.99 4.66 1.20
CA SER A 160 -7.27 5.36 1.41
C SER A 160 -8.09 5.53 0.12
N ASP A 161 -7.41 5.62 -1.02
CA ASP A 161 -8.02 5.77 -2.35
C ASP A 161 -8.27 4.43 -3.04
N THR A 162 -7.87 3.31 -2.42
CA THR A 162 -8.08 1.97 -2.97
C THR A 162 -9.50 1.49 -2.70
N ARG A 163 -10.17 0.95 -3.70
CA ARG A 163 -11.49 0.33 -3.56
C ARG A 163 -11.54 -1.03 -4.24
N THR A 164 -12.16 -1.99 -3.56
CA THR A 164 -12.43 -3.32 -4.11
C THR A 164 -13.94 -3.51 -4.11
N LEU A 165 -14.53 -3.66 -5.29
CA LEU A 165 -15.96 -3.82 -5.49
C LEU A 165 -16.24 -5.18 -6.13
N ARG A 166 -17.32 -5.84 -5.73
CA ARG A 166 -17.80 -7.09 -6.32
C ARG A 166 -19.03 -6.84 -7.18
N VAL A 167 -19.05 -7.45 -8.36
CA VAL A 167 -20.10 -7.27 -9.35
C VAL A 167 -20.62 -8.65 -9.72
N PRO A 168 -21.82 -9.04 -9.26
CA PRO A 168 -22.51 -10.22 -9.78
C PRO A 168 -23.03 -9.91 -11.19
N LEU A 169 -22.52 -10.62 -12.20
CA LEU A 169 -23.02 -10.52 -13.57
C LEU A 169 -23.88 -11.72 -13.90
N TYR A 170 -25.12 -11.46 -14.32
CA TYR A 170 -26.03 -12.47 -14.83
C TYR A 170 -26.08 -12.42 -16.35
N LYS A 171 -26.23 -13.59 -16.97
CA LYS A 171 -26.24 -13.71 -18.43
C LYS A 171 -27.46 -12.99 -19.02
N GLY A 172 -27.21 -12.05 -19.94
CA GLY A 172 -28.26 -11.25 -20.59
C GLY A 172 -28.86 -10.13 -19.73
N GLU A 173 -28.28 -9.86 -18.56
CA GLU A 173 -28.67 -8.76 -17.67
C GLU A 173 -27.49 -7.78 -17.52
N PRO A 174 -27.43 -6.72 -18.35
CA PRO A 174 -26.44 -5.66 -18.18
C PRO A 174 -26.60 -4.98 -16.82
N THR A 175 -25.48 -4.77 -16.11
CA THR A 175 -25.46 -4.05 -14.84
C THR A 175 -24.19 -3.20 -14.71
N HIS A 176 -24.31 -2.09 -14.00
CA HIS A 176 -23.17 -1.29 -13.54
C HIS A 176 -23.14 -1.19 -12.00
N GLU A 177 -24.01 -1.95 -11.32
CA GLU A 177 -24.07 -1.98 -9.87
C GLU A 177 -22.96 -2.88 -9.30
N ALA A 178 -22.25 -2.36 -8.30
CA ALA A 178 -21.15 -3.02 -7.64
C ALA A 178 -21.24 -2.86 -6.12
N PHE A 179 -20.76 -3.84 -5.36
CA PHE A 179 -20.88 -3.86 -3.90
C PHE A 179 -19.51 -3.86 -3.24
N ASP A 180 -19.32 -3.05 -2.20
CA ASP A 180 -18.11 -3.15 -1.37
C ASP A 180 -18.18 -4.33 -0.39
N MET A 181 -17.15 -4.48 0.45
CA MET A 181 -17.07 -5.56 1.45
C MET A 181 -18.13 -5.46 2.55
N ASN A 182 -18.74 -4.27 2.74
CA ASN A 182 -19.80 -4.03 3.71
C ASN A 182 -21.19 -4.17 3.08
N GLY A 183 -21.27 -4.47 1.78
CA GLY A 183 -22.52 -4.59 1.03
C GLY A 183 -23.11 -3.25 0.58
N ALA A 184 -22.38 -2.14 0.71
CA ALA A 184 -22.85 -0.86 0.18
C ALA A 184 -22.76 -0.86 -1.36
N SER A 185 -23.82 -0.37 -2.01
CA SER A 185 -23.94 -0.30 -3.46
C SER A 185 -23.23 0.93 -4.03
N TYR A 186 -22.55 0.73 -5.16
CA TYR A 186 -21.87 1.73 -5.96
C TYR A 186 -22.23 1.53 -7.43
N TYR A 187 -22.41 2.63 -8.14
CA TYR A 187 -22.74 2.62 -9.56
C TYR A 187 -21.47 2.99 -10.35
N LEU A 188 -21.02 2.08 -11.21
CA LEU A 188 -19.89 2.31 -12.10
C LEU A 188 -20.32 3.16 -13.30
N ASP A 189 -19.34 3.79 -13.93
CA ASP A 189 -19.54 4.67 -15.10
C ASP A 189 -19.54 3.90 -16.43
N TYR A 190 -19.67 2.57 -16.38
CA TYR A 190 -19.78 1.68 -17.53
C TYR A 190 -20.60 0.44 -17.16
N ASP A 191 -21.35 -0.06 -18.15
CA ASP A 191 -22.12 -1.30 -18.01
C ASP A 191 -21.22 -2.52 -18.19
N MET A 192 -21.61 -3.60 -17.53
CA MET A 192 -20.98 -4.91 -17.62
C MET A 192 -22.03 -5.97 -17.88
N GLU A 193 -21.72 -6.93 -18.73
CA GLU A 193 -22.66 -8.01 -19.09
C GLU A 193 -21.90 -9.32 -19.33
N LEU A 194 -22.46 -10.43 -18.82
CA LEU A 194 -21.92 -11.76 -19.08
C LEU A 194 -22.46 -12.31 -20.40
N ASN A 195 -21.58 -12.51 -21.38
CA ASN A 195 -21.94 -13.12 -22.67
C ASN A 195 -21.90 -14.66 -22.59
N SER A 196 -20.77 -15.21 -22.10
CA SER A 196 -20.59 -16.65 -21.97
C SER A 196 -19.58 -16.99 -20.88
N PHE A 197 -19.73 -18.16 -20.28
CA PHE A 197 -18.83 -18.69 -19.26
C PHE A 197 -18.30 -20.05 -19.69
N ALA A 198 -17.05 -20.35 -19.36
CA ALA A 198 -16.43 -21.64 -19.59
C ALA A 198 -15.52 -22.02 -18.42
N VAL A 199 -15.56 -23.27 -18.01
CA VAL A 199 -14.72 -23.88 -16.98
C VAL A 199 -14.17 -25.21 -17.48
N GLU A 200 -12.88 -25.37 -17.29
CA GLU A 200 -12.15 -26.60 -17.50
C GLU A 200 -11.96 -27.30 -16.16
N TYR A 201 -11.97 -28.63 -16.18
CA TYR A 201 -11.79 -29.45 -14.99
C TYR A 201 -10.57 -30.35 -15.17
N TYR A 202 -9.84 -30.55 -14.08
CA TYR A 202 -8.89 -31.64 -13.98
C TYR A 202 -9.62 -33.00 -13.99
N PRO A 203 -8.91 -34.11 -14.28
CA PRO A 203 -9.49 -35.46 -14.21
C PRO A 203 -10.10 -35.83 -12.85
N ASN A 204 -9.67 -35.16 -11.77
CA ASN A 204 -10.21 -35.34 -10.42
C ASN A 204 -11.49 -34.53 -10.15
N GLY A 205 -12.06 -33.86 -11.17
CA GLY A 205 -13.29 -33.07 -11.07
C GLY A 205 -13.12 -31.69 -10.45
N ARG A 206 -11.90 -31.27 -10.08
CA ARG A 206 -11.66 -29.90 -9.58
C ARG A 206 -11.52 -28.92 -10.75
N PRO A 207 -12.09 -27.71 -10.66
CA PRO A 207 -11.92 -26.71 -11.70
C PRO A 207 -10.44 -26.33 -11.83
N SER A 208 -9.90 -26.43 -13.05
CA SER A 208 -8.50 -26.11 -13.37
C SER A 208 -8.35 -24.66 -13.83
N ARG A 209 -9.28 -24.21 -14.67
CA ARG A 209 -9.32 -22.89 -15.28
C ARG A 209 -10.76 -22.50 -15.51
N PHE A 210 -11.10 -21.24 -15.32
CA PHE A 210 -12.38 -20.71 -15.76
C PHE A 210 -12.21 -19.34 -16.37
N SER A 211 -13.09 -19.04 -17.31
CA SER A 211 -13.08 -17.83 -18.11
C SER A 211 -14.51 -17.34 -18.36
N ALA A 212 -14.63 -16.04 -18.52
CA ALA A 212 -15.89 -15.38 -18.82
C ALA A 212 -15.64 -14.40 -19.98
N ASN A 213 -16.42 -14.55 -21.05
CA ASN A 213 -16.54 -13.51 -22.05
C ASN A 213 -17.54 -12.48 -21.53
N VAL A 214 -17.05 -11.29 -21.25
CA VAL A 214 -17.84 -10.20 -20.68
C VAL A 214 -17.75 -8.98 -21.58
N ARG A 215 -18.85 -8.25 -21.69
CA ARG A 215 -18.84 -6.91 -22.26
C ARG A 215 -18.54 -5.93 -21.13
N LEU A 216 -17.50 -5.13 -21.26
CA LEU A 216 -17.13 -4.05 -20.33
C LEU A 216 -17.23 -2.73 -21.11
N GLY A 217 -18.27 -1.95 -20.84
CA GLY A 217 -18.63 -0.78 -21.65
C GLY A 217 -18.89 -1.19 -23.11
N ASN A 218 -17.98 -0.78 -24.00
CA ASN A 218 -18.06 -1.04 -25.44
C ASN A 218 -17.16 -2.20 -25.92
N GLU A 219 -16.37 -2.80 -25.03
CA GLU A 219 -15.40 -3.83 -25.40
C GLU A 219 -15.84 -5.20 -24.91
N ASN A 220 -15.68 -6.23 -25.75
CA ASN A 220 -15.82 -7.62 -25.33
C ASN A 220 -14.45 -8.17 -24.94
N VAL A 221 -14.36 -8.67 -23.70
CA VAL A 221 -13.12 -9.11 -23.08
C VAL A 221 -13.26 -10.53 -22.60
N LEU A 222 -12.28 -11.37 -22.89
CA LEU A 222 -12.15 -12.69 -22.27
C LEU A 222 -11.39 -12.53 -20.95
N LEU A 223 -12.11 -12.58 -19.84
CA LEU A 223 -11.52 -12.64 -18.51
C LEU A 223 -11.21 -14.08 -18.14
N GLU A 224 -10.05 -14.31 -17.56
CA GLU A 224 -9.67 -15.63 -17.05
C GLU A 224 -9.28 -15.53 -15.58
N VAL A 225 -9.46 -16.63 -14.84
CA VAL A 225 -8.99 -16.72 -13.46
C VAL A 225 -7.49 -16.41 -13.40
N ASN A 226 -7.08 -15.61 -12.41
CA ASN A 226 -5.71 -15.12 -12.20
C ASN A 226 -5.12 -14.23 -13.31
N HIS A 227 -5.89 -13.86 -14.33
CA HIS A 227 -5.48 -12.94 -15.39
C HIS A 227 -6.38 -11.71 -15.40
N PRO A 228 -6.06 -10.65 -14.61
CA PRO A 228 -6.86 -9.44 -14.58
C PRO A 228 -6.81 -8.68 -15.90
N TYR A 229 -7.92 -8.02 -16.23
CA TYR A 229 -7.98 -7.05 -17.31
C TYR A 229 -7.82 -5.63 -16.78
N SER A 230 -6.84 -4.89 -17.28
CA SER A 230 -6.67 -3.47 -16.95
C SER A 230 -7.62 -2.63 -17.80
N TYR A 231 -8.82 -2.34 -17.27
CA TYR A 231 -9.84 -1.55 -17.96
C TYR A 231 -9.38 -0.11 -18.20
N ARG A 232 -8.75 0.51 -17.19
CA ARG A 232 -8.11 1.82 -17.31
C ARG A 232 -6.98 1.98 -16.29
N LEU A 233 -6.32 3.13 -16.31
CA LEU A 233 -5.20 3.42 -15.42
C LEU A 233 -5.65 3.30 -13.96
N GLY A 234 -5.12 2.28 -13.27
CA GLY A 234 -5.41 2.03 -11.85
C GLY A 234 -6.76 1.36 -11.62
N GLU A 235 -7.39 0.75 -12.62
CA GLU A 235 -8.61 -0.04 -12.46
C GLU A 235 -8.46 -1.38 -13.18
N ASP A 236 -8.42 -2.45 -12.39
CA ASP A 236 -8.28 -3.82 -12.87
C ASP A 236 -9.56 -4.61 -12.56
N VAL A 237 -10.01 -5.43 -13.52
CA VAL A 237 -11.19 -6.28 -13.41
C VAL A 237 -10.74 -7.74 -13.34
N TYR A 238 -11.15 -8.42 -12.28
CA TYR A 238 -10.80 -9.81 -12.01
C TYR A 238 -12.04 -10.69 -12.11
N LEU A 239 -11.90 -11.87 -12.70
CA LEU A 239 -12.88 -12.93 -12.58
C LEU A 239 -12.60 -13.73 -11.30
N THR A 240 -13.53 -13.74 -10.35
CA THR A 240 -13.29 -14.27 -8.99
C THR A 240 -14.19 -15.44 -8.60
N GLY A 241 -15.36 -15.57 -9.21
CA GLY A 241 -16.29 -16.63 -8.85
C GLY A 241 -17.32 -16.91 -9.95
N TYR A 242 -18.02 -18.02 -9.78
CA TYR A 242 -19.06 -18.52 -10.67
C TYR A 242 -19.92 -19.56 -9.92
N ASP A 243 -20.97 -20.07 -10.57
CA ASP A 243 -21.77 -21.16 -10.05
C ASP A 243 -21.05 -22.52 -10.18
N VAL A 244 -20.34 -22.91 -9.13
CA VAL A 244 -19.60 -24.19 -9.10
C VAL A 244 -20.51 -25.40 -9.30
N THR A 245 -21.81 -25.29 -8.97
CA THR A 245 -22.76 -26.41 -9.14
C THR A 245 -23.15 -26.64 -10.61
N LYS A 246 -23.15 -25.56 -11.41
CA LYS A 246 -23.52 -25.61 -12.84
C LYS A 246 -22.35 -25.69 -13.79
N GLY A 247 -21.14 -25.31 -13.35
CA GLY A 247 -19.96 -25.38 -14.19
C GLY A 247 -20.10 -24.56 -15.47
N ASN A 248 -19.99 -25.21 -16.63
CA ASN A 248 -20.14 -24.58 -17.95
C ASN A 248 -21.54 -24.00 -18.21
N GLU A 249 -22.55 -24.43 -17.46
CA GLU A 249 -23.92 -23.91 -17.53
C GLU A 249 -24.18 -22.76 -16.53
N SER A 250 -23.11 -22.18 -15.99
CA SER A 250 -23.21 -21.02 -15.10
C SER A 250 -23.89 -19.85 -15.80
N ASN A 251 -25.02 -19.41 -15.24
CA ASN A 251 -25.75 -18.22 -15.69
C ASN A 251 -25.28 -16.94 -15.03
N TYR A 252 -24.30 -17.03 -14.12
CA TYR A 252 -23.68 -15.86 -13.50
C TYR A 252 -22.19 -16.07 -13.23
N CYS A 253 -21.46 -14.96 -13.15
CA CYS A 253 -20.10 -14.91 -12.62
C CYS A 253 -19.94 -13.73 -11.67
N ILE A 254 -18.92 -13.77 -10.82
CA ILE A 254 -18.57 -12.69 -9.91
C ILE A 254 -17.29 -12.04 -10.41
N LEU A 255 -17.41 -10.78 -10.84
CA LEU A 255 -16.26 -9.94 -11.10
C LEU A 255 -15.86 -9.17 -9.84
N GLN A 256 -14.57 -8.86 -9.74
CA GLN A 256 -14.03 -7.95 -8.74
C GLN A 256 -13.34 -6.79 -9.45
N VAL A 257 -13.84 -5.59 -9.25
CA VAL A 257 -13.27 -4.35 -9.77
C VAL A 257 -12.38 -3.75 -8.68
N VAL A 258 -11.09 -3.63 -8.97
CA VAL A 258 -10.09 -3.11 -8.04
C VAL A 258 -9.57 -1.77 -8.56
N LYS A 259 -9.92 -0.69 -7.87
CA LYS A 259 -9.43 0.66 -8.14
C LYS A 259 -8.25 0.96 -7.22
N GLN A 260 -7.07 1.18 -7.79
CA GLN A 260 -5.80 1.50 -7.13
C GLN A 260 -5.08 2.65 -7.85
N PRO A 261 -5.48 3.91 -7.61
CA PRO A 261 -4.91 5.08 -8.30
C PRO A 261 -3.38 5.21 -8.13
N TRP A 262 -2.87 4.75 -6.99
CA TRP A 262 -1.46 4.86 -6.60
C TRP A 262 -0.57 3.71 -7.07
N LYS A 263 -1.14 2.72 -7.76
CA LYS A 263 -0.43 1.52 -8.26
C LYS A 263 0.85 1.89 -9.01
N TYR A 264 0.77 2.85 -9.93
CA TYR A 264 1.93 3.23 -10.75
C TYR A 264 2.97 4.05 -9.99
N VAL A 265 2.57 4.83 -8.98
CA VAL A 265 3.50 5.54 -8.10
C VAL A 265 4.30 4.54 -7.27
N MET A 266 3.61 3.52 -6.73
CA MET A 266 4.26 2.42 -6.02
C MET A 266 5.24 1.65 -6.92
N VAL A 267 4.79 1.25 -8.12
CA VAL A 267 5.63 0.54 -9.10
C VAL A 267 6.85 1.39 -9.51
N ALA A 268 6.67 2.69 -9.73
CA ALA A 268 7.78 3.60 -10.01
C ALA A 268 8.81 3.59 -8.86
N GLY A 269 8.35 3.63 -7.61
CA GLY A 269 9.23 3.51 -6.44
C GLY A 269 10.02 2.20 -6.39
N ILE A 270 9.35 1.08 -6.67
CA ILE A 270 9.99 -0.25 -6.74
C ILE A 270 11.03 -0.30 -7.86
N LEU A 271 10.70 0.19 -9.06
CA LEU A 271 11.63 0.24 -10.20
C LEU A 271 12.83 1.15 -9.92
N MET A 272 12.64 2.28 -9.24
CA MET A 272 13.73 3.15 -8.81
C MET A 272 14.67 2.42 -7.83
N MET A 273 14.11 1.67 -6.89
CA MET A 273 14.90 0.87 -5.95
C MET A 273 15.69 -0.23 -6.67
N LEU A 274 15.05 -0.96 -7.59
CA LEU A 274 15.73 -1.98 -8.40
C LEU A 274 16.85 -1.39 -9.25
N ALA A 275 16.61 -0.28 -9.93
CA ALA A 275 17.64 0.43 -10.70
C ALA A 275 18.80 0.88 -9.80
N GLY A 276 18.49 1.45 -8.63
CA GLY A 276 19.49 1.82 -7.63
C GLY A 276 20.34 0.64 -7.19
N ALA A 277 19.73 -0.52 -6.91
CA ALA A 277 20.41 -1.75 -6.51
C ALA A 277 21.30 -2.31 -7.63
N VAL A 278 20.80 -2.41 -8.86
CA VAL A 278 21.56 -2.87 -10.03
C VAL A 278 22.80 -1.99 -10.25
N LEU A 279 22.65 -0.66 -10.17
CA LEU A 279 23.78 0.27 -10.31
C LEU A 279 24.81 0.17 -9.16
N LEU A 280 24.40 -0.28 -7.97
CA LEU A 280 25.34 -0.58 -6.88
C LEU A 280 26.16 -1.84 -7.20
N PHE A 281 25.55 -2.87 -7.78
CA PHE A 281 26.24 -4.10 -8.17
C PHE A 281 27.21 -3.89 -9.34
N ILE A 282 26.78 -3.24 -10.43
CA ILE A 282 27.61 -3.07 -11.65
C ILE A 282 28.88 -2.28 -11.35
N ASN A 283 28.79 -1.21 -10.57
CA ASN A 283 29.91 -0.30 -10.36
C ASN A 283 30.68 -0.51 -9.05
N GLY A 284 30.30 -1.53 -8.26
CA GLY A 284 30.90 -1.90 -6.98
C GLY A 284 31.03 -0.74 -5.97
N ALA A 285 31.57 -1.06 -4.79
CA ALA A 285 32.34 -0.06 -4.08
C ALA A 285 33.63 0.09 -4.88
N LYS A 286 33.88 1.26 -5.50
CA LYS A 286 35.26 1.61 -5.83
C LYS A 286 36.03 1.41 -4.53
N ALA A 287 37.04 0.54 -4.54
CA ALA A 287 37.97 0.46 -3.44
C ALA A 287 38.35 1.90 -3.13
N TYR A 288 38.12 2.34 -1.89
CA TYR A 288 38.83 3.51 -1.42
C TYR A 288 40.29 3.11 -1.54
N ASP A 289 40.94 3.56 -2.60
CA ASP A 289 42.38 3.43 -2.76
C ASP A 289 42.97 4.01 -1.49
N LYS A 290 43.69 3.13 -0.77
CA LYS A 290 44.77 3.54 0.10
C LYS A 290 45.58 4.57 -0.68
N LEU A 291 45.64 5.81 -0.22
CA LEU A 291 46.72 6.80 -0.45
C LEU A 291 46.27 8.18 0.04
N GLY A 292 46.93 8.70 1.08
CA GLY A 292 46.97 10.12 1.45
C GLY A 292 46.20 10.49 2.69
#